data_AF-A0A9R1C7Q5-F1
#
_entry.id   AF-A0A9R1C7Q5-F1
#
_cell.length_a   1.000
_cell.length_b   1.000
_cell.length_c   1.000
_cell.angle_alpha   90.00
_cell.angle_beta   90.00
_cell.angle_gamma   90.00
#
_symmetry.space_group_name_H-M   'P 1'
#
loop_
_entity.id
_entity.type
_entity.pdbx_description
1 polymer ?
#
loop_
_entity_poly.entity_id
_entity_poly.type
_entity_poly.pdbx_seq_one_letter_code
_entity_poly.pdbx_strand_id
1 'polypeptide(L)'
;MAAMALISASSMAQTTVTFDAKTDKGKYDQAPTSGEQYDTLSKEGVVVVCNKGAFATGKQYRFGKGGFAQISSTAGNITKVVFTCTVNGTAKWGPGNFTDATAGTYTYQEDGNEGTWEGNDASFQLTASGSQVRATKIEVTIGGTVTPSLAAPTISGETPFAETTTVTIAAEDGATVYYTTNGQDPDDREGTQYTAPFTLSETATVKAIAYKGDLQSTVATKEFKKQANVKTTGNGTVENPYTAADAVAMYDANALPADTAFYTGVITSVKEVSTQFGNATYAIAAAAGAQDSLEVFRGYYLENKKFTAEDQIKVGDKVVVKGKLIDYKGTLELGQRNYIYSLNGKTTAGDEPVEPKDTASYTVDQALSVLVSDAETTDVVYITGKISQIDEVSAQYGNATYYISDDGTTANQLMVFRGKYLNNEKFTAEDQIKVGDEVKIAGVLKNYKKGDTVTKEVTNSYIVSLNTVPTGISSVVAAPALDANAPVYNLAGQRVNKSYKGVVVQNGRKFILK
;
A
#
# COMPACT_ATOMS: atom_id res chain seq x y z
N MET A 1 -64.60 12.13 -0.81
CA MET A 1 -64.87 13.58 -0.64
C MET A 1 -63.54 14.24 -0.31
N ALA A 2 -62.93 14.93 -1.26
CA ALA A 2 -61.74 15.73 -1.02
C ALA A 2 -62.19 17.07 -0.42
N ALA A 3 -61.95 17.27 0.87
CA ALA A 3 -62.13 18.57 1.50
C ALA A 3 -60.93 19.44 1.11
N MET A 4 -61.11 20.29 0.08
CA MET A 4 -60.21 21.42 -0.18
C MET A 4 -60.33 22.38 0.99
N ALA A 5 -59.36 22.31 1.92
CA ALA A 5 -59.19 23.34 2.93
C ALA A 5 -58.82 24.64 2.21
N LEU A 6 -59.74 25.61 2.19
CA LEU A 6 -59.38 27.01 1.94
C LEU A 6 -58.39 27.42 3.03
N ILE A 7 -57.10 27.45 2.69
CA ILE A 7 -56.11 28.18 3.49
C ILE A 7 -56.45 29.65 3.30
N SER A 8 -57.19 30.22 4.24
CA SER A 8 -57.29 31.66 4.38
C SER A 8 -55.87 32.18 4.55
N ALA A 9 -55.34 32.84 3.52
CA ALA A 9 -54.06 33.52 3.59
C ALA A 9 -54.20 34.67 4.60
N SER A 10 -53.92 34.39 5.87
CA SER A 10 -53.62 35.43 6.85
C SER A 10 -52.35 36.12 6.35
N SER A 11 -52.50 37.29 5.73
CA SER A 11 -51.36 38.12 5.35
C SER A 11 -50.62 38.50 6.63
N MET A 12 -49.49 37.84 6.90
CA MET A 12 -48.55 38.28 7.93
C MET A 12 -48.08 39.69 7.56
N ALA A 13 -47.96 40.58 8.54
CA ALA A 13 -47.35 41.88 8.32
C ALA A 13 -45.89 41.65 7.87
N GLN A 14 -45.53 42.14 6.68
CA GLN A 14 -44.15 42.08 6.22
C GLN A 14 -43.27 42.90 7.17
N THR A 15 -42.16 42.32 7.60
CA THR A 15 -41.17 42.99 8.46
C THR A 15 -39.85 43.04 7.72
N THR A 16 -39.17 44.18 7.77
CA THR A 16 -37.85 44.35 7.16
C THR A 16 -36.79 44.48 8.24
N VAL A 17 -35.85 43.54 8.28
CA VAL A 17 -34.66 43.61 9.14
C VAL A 17 -33.52 44.26 8.34
N THR A 18 -33.00 45.37 8.85
CA THR A 18 -31.91 46.12 8.21
C THR A 18 -30.60 45.94 8.98
N PHE A 19 -29.56 45.53 8.25
CA PHE A 19 -28.17 45.55 8.69
C PHE A 19 -27.44 46.71 7.99
N ASP A 20 -26.98 47.70 8.75
CA ASP A 20 -26.14 48.81 8.26
C ASP A 20 -24.69 48.56 8.67
N ALA A 21 -23.80 48.46 7.67
CA ALA A 21 -22.38 48.16 7.90
C ALA A 21 -21.64 49.24 8.68
N LYS A 22 -22.25 50.37 9.04
CA LYS A 22 -21.70 51.34 9.98
C LYS A 22 -21.94 50.93 11.44
N THR A 23 -23.07 50.28 11.73
CA THR A 23 -23.55 50.02 13.09
C THR A 23 -23.58 48.54 13.44
N ASP A 24 -24.07 47.70 12.55
CA ASP A 24 -24.17 46.26 12.76
C ASP A 24 -22.84 45.61 12.30
N LYS A 25 -22.19 44.86 13.18
CA LYS A 25 -20.84 44.34 12.98
C LYS A 25 -20.79 42.86 13.30
N GLY A 26 -20.11 42.10 12.45
CA GLY A 26 -19.68 40.76 12.79
C GLY A 26 -18.40 40.78 13.61
N LYS A 27 -17.71 39.65 13.65
CA LYS A 27 -16.53 39.44 14.48
C LYS A 27 -15.24 39.90 13.81
N TYR A 28 -15.10 39.69 12.50
CA TYR A 28 -13.81 39.82 11.83
C TYR A 28 -13.71 41.10 10.99
N ASP A 29 -12.56 41.78 11.08
CA ASP A 29 -12.26 42.99 10.29
C ASP A 29 -11.53 42.68 8.98
N GLN A 30 -10.97 41.47 8.84
CA GLN A 30 -10.45 40.87 7.61
C GLN A 30 -10.96 39.42 7.46
N ALA A 31 -11.00 38.93 6.22
CA ALA A 31 -11.47 37.57 5.98
C ALA A 31 -10.54 36.55 6.66
N PRO A 32 -11.08 35.55 7.37
CA PRO A 32 -10.26 34.55 8.04
C PRO A 32 -9.44 33.74 7.03
N THR A 33 -8.19 33.41 7.39
CA THR A 33 -7.19 32.76 6.52
C THR A 33 -7.18 31.23 6.61
N SER A 34 -8.00 30.62 7.48
CA SER A 34 -8.10 29.17 7.66
C SER A 34 -9.54 28.66 7.45
N GLY A 35 -9.68 27.48 6.84
CA GLY A 35 -10.97 26.85 6.53
C GLY A 35 -11.84 26.60 7.77
N GLU A 36 -13.16 26.73 7.59
CA GLU A 36 -14.25 26.58 8.56
C GLU A 36 -14.55 27.76 9.50
N GLN A 37 -13.84 28.89 9.40
CA GLN A 37 -14.24 30.09 10.13
C GLN A 37 -15.23 30.94 9.35
N TYR A 38 -16.44 31.09 9.92
CA TYR A 38 -17.50 31.95 9.40
C TYR A 38 -17.53 33.29 10.12
N ASP A 39 -17.84 34.39 9.42
CA ASP A 39 -18.32 35.63 10.05
C ASP A 39 -19.85 35.67 10.02
N THR A 40 -20.46 36.30 11.01
CA THR A 40 -21.92 36.25 11.23
C THR A 40 -22.47 37.58 11.71
N LEU A 41 -23.62 37.96 11.17
CA LEU A 41 -24.50 39.00 11.69
C LEU A 41 -25.80 38.33 12.16
N SER A 42 -26.37 38.81 13.26
CA SER A 42 -27.66 38.31 13.76
C SER A 42 -28.48 39.45 14.33
N LYS A 43 -29.73 39.57 13.89
CA LYS A 43 -30.66 40.62 14.32
C LYS A 43 -32.09 40.16 14.06
N GLU A 44 -32.97 40.29 15.05
CA GLU A 44 -34.42 40.07 14.89
C GLU A 44 -34.78 38.71 14.24
N GLY A 45 -34.05 37.64 14.59
CA GLY A 45 -34.27 36.30 14.04
C GLY A 45 -33.71 36.07 12.63
N VAL A 46 -33.06 37.07 12.03
CA VAL A 46 -32.31 36.94 10.77
C VAL A 46 -30.83 36.75 11.05
N VAL A 47 -30.22 35.80 10.35
CA VAL A 47 -28.78 35.52 10.42
C VAL A 47 -28.18 35.61 9.02
N VAL A 48 -27.11 36.39 8.89
CA VAL A 48 -26.29 36.48 7.68
C VAL A 48 -24.91 35.89 7.97
N VAL A 49 -24.50 34.89 7.21
CA VAL A 49 -23.24 34.16 7.39
C VAL A 49 -22.40 34.25 6.12
N CYS A 50 -21.08 34.39 6.27
CA CYS A 50 -20.14 34.20 5.17
C CYS A 50 -18.96 33.30 5.59
N ASN A 51 -18.47 32.47 4.68
CA ASN A 51 -17.32 31.58 4.91
C ASN A 51 -15.99 32.12 4.40
N LYS A 52 -16.03 33.13 3.54
CA LYS A 52 -14.85 33.87 3.07
C LYS A 52 -15.24 35.33 3.04
N GLY A 53 -15.10 36.03 4.15
CA GLY A 53 -15.59 37.39 4.26
C GLY A 53 -15.40 37.98 5.64
N ALA A 54 -15.78 39.23 5.79
CA ALA A 54 -15.61 39.99 7.02
C ALA A 54 -16.70 41.05 7.14
N PHE A 55 -17.34 41.13 8.30
CA PHE A 55 -18.45 42.04 8.56
C PHE A 55 -18.09 43.17 9.53
N ALA A 56 -16.91 43.16 10.15
CA ALA A 56 -16.41 44.28 10.94
C ALA A 56 -15.56 45.29 10.13
N THR A 57 -15.50 45.17 8.79
CA THR A 57 -14.58 45.97 7.98
C THR A 57 -15.07 47.40 7.66
N GLY A 58 -14.77 48.35 8.54
CA GLY A 58 -14.98 49.78 8.25
C GLY A 58 -16.46 50.15 8.05
N LYS A 59 -16.89 50.46 6.83
CA LYS A 59 -18.29 50.79 6.48
C LYS A 59 -18.90 49.79 5.48
N GLN A 60 -18.34 48.58 5.38
CA GLN A 60 -18.70 47.59 4.37
C GLN A 60 -18.65 46.17 4.93
N TYR A 61 -19.62 45.35 4.53
CA TYR A 61 -19.57 43.90 4.60
C TYR A 61 -18.85 43.36 3.37
N ARG A 62 -17.88 42.46 3.57
CA ARG A 62 -17.08 41.87 2.49
C ARG A 62 -17.44 40.41 2.31
N PHE A 63 -17.85 40.03 1.11
CA PHE A 63 -18.05 38.64 0.68
C PHE A 63 -16.99 38.30 -0.36
N GLY A 64 -15.96 37.57 0.04
CA GLY A 64 -14.81 37.18 -0.77
C GLY A 64 -15.15 36.25 -1.92
N LYS A 65 -14.35 36.32 -2.98
CA LYS A 65 -14.54 35.51 -4.20
C LYS A 65 -14.55 34.02 -3.89
N GLY A 66 -15.51 33.29 -4.44
CA GLY A 66 -15.71 31.85 -4.23
C GLY A 66 -16.11 31.50 -2.79
N GLY A 67 -16.65 32.48 -2.05
CA GLY A 67 -17.34 32.28 -0.78
C GLY A 67 -18.84 32.50 -0.92
N PHE A 68 -19.60 32.01 0.05
CA PHE A 68 -21.04 32.17 0.11
C PHE A 68 -21.46 33.36 0.98
N ALA A 69 -22.64 33.89 0.68
CA ALA A 69 -23.49 34.65 1.59
C ALA A 69 -24.72 33.79 1.87
N GLN A 70 -24.86 33.28 3.10
CA GLN A 70 -26.03 32.53 3.55
C GLN A 70 -26.90 33.46 4.37
N ILE A 71 -28.17 33.52 4.04
CA ILE A 71 -29.17 34.29 4.78
C ILE A 71 -30.22 33.29 5.26
N SER A 72 -30.58 33.39 6.54
CA SER A 72 -31.61 32.56 7.15
C SER A 72 -32.47 33.39 8.10
N SER A 73 -33.70 32.95 8.31
CA SER A 73 -34.66 33.60 9.19
C SER A 73 -35.42 32.55 9.99
N THR A 74 -35.50 32.73 11.31
CA THR A 74 -36.40 31.98 12.19
C THR A 74 -37.72 32.71 12.44
N ALA A 75 -37.84 33.97 12.01
CA ALA A 75 -39.05 34.79 12.23
C ALA A 75 -40.13 34.58 11.14
N GLY A 76 -39.80 33.88 10.06
CA GLY A 76 -40.65 33.64 8.89
C GLY A 76 -39.83 33.45 7.63
N ASN A 77 -40.48 33.08 6.52
CA ASN A 77 -39.78 32.96 5.25
C ASN A 77 -39.36 34.33 4.73
N ILE A 78 -38.15 34.37 4.18
CA ILE A 78 -37.58 35.52 3.52
C ILE A 78 -38.25 35.62 2.15
N THR A 79 -38.84 36.78 1.86
CA THR A 79 -39.49 37.04 0.58
C THR A 79 -38.64 37.92 -0.33
N LYS A 80 -37.73 38.71 0.27
CA LYS A 80 -36.84 39.61 -0.46
C LYS A 80 -35.58 39.90 0.34
N VAL A 81 -34.42 39.95 -0.33
CA VAL A 81 -33.19 40.51 0.23
C VAL A 81 -32.60 41.53 -0.73
N VAL A 82 -32.30 42.73 -0.23
CA VAL A 82 -31.62 43.77 -1.01
C VAL A 82 -30.22 44.00 -0.45
N PHE A 83 -29.22 43.87 -1.31
CA PHE A 83 -27.83 44.23 -1.04
C PHE A 83 -27.51 45.57 -1.69
N THR A 84 -27.33 46.61 -0.89
CA THR A 84 -26.79 47.88 -1.39
C THR A 84 -25.27 47.82 -1.39
N CYS A 85 -24.65 47.86 -2.56
CA CYS A 85 -23.21 47.75 -2.76
C CYS A 85 -22.54 49.11 -3.01
N THR A 86 -21.21 49.12 -2.99
CA THR A 86 -20.43 50.35 -3.27
C THR A 86 -20.14 50.58 -4.74
N VAL A 87 -20.32 49.56 -5.57
CA VAL A 87 -20.01 49.55 -7.01
C VAL A 87 -21.21 48.97 -7.75
N ASN A 88 -21.41 49.40 -8.99
CA ASN A 88 -22.52 48.97 -9.82
C ASN A 88 -22.25 47.67 -10.60
N GLY A 89 -23.33 46.97 -10.94
CA GLY A 89 -23.32 45.83 -11.86
C GLY A 89 -22.26 44.76 -11.55
N THR A 90 -21.56 44.30 -12.58
CA THR A 90 -20.56 43.21 -12.53
C THR A 90 -19.15 43.69 -12.21
N ALA A 91 -18.93 45.00 -12.08
CA ALA A 91 -17.62 45.54 -11.72
C ALA A 91 -17.17 45.01 -10.35
N LYS A 92 -15.86 45.00 -10.10
CA LYS A 92 -15.29 44.48 -8.85
C LYS A 92 -15.96 45.16 -7.64
N TRP A 93 -16.47 44.35 -6.70
CA TRP A 93 -17.27 44.76 -5.51
C TRP A 93 -18.75 45.02 -5.74
N GLY A 94 -19.22 44.99 -6.99
CA GLY A 94 -20.62 45.19 -7.33
C GLY A 94 -21.50 43.95 -7.12
N PRO A 95 -22.82 44.14 -7.08
CA PRO A 95 -23.81 43.10 -6.76
C PRO A 95 -23.89 41.99 -7.81
N GLY A 96 -23.52 42.27 -9.06
CA GLY A 96 -23.52 41.31 -10.16
C GLY A 96 -22.41 40.25 -10.07
N ASN A 97 -21.60 40.28 -9.01
CA ASN A 97 -20.65 39.19 -8.72
C ASN A 97 -21.27 38.07 -7.87
N PHE A 98 -22.46 38.28 -7.31
CA PHE A 98 -23.24 37.19 -6.73
C PHE A 98 -23.98 36.42 -7.83
N THR A 99 -23.87 35.10 -7.78
CA THR A 99 -24.56 34.14 -8.66
C THR A 99 -25.04 32.95 -7.83
N ASP A 100 -25.65 31.96 -8.49
CA ASP A 100 -25.89 30.62 -7.92
C ASP A 100 -26.76 30.63 -6.66
N ALA A 101 -27.94 31.25 -6.76
CA ALA A 101 -28.93 31.19 -5.68
C ALA A 101 -29.39 29.74 -5.46
N THR A 102 -29.27 29.21 -4.23
CA THR A 102 -29.71 27.84 -3.92
C THR A 102 -31.23 27.67 -3.93
N ALA A 103 -31.95 28.78 -3.77
CA ALA A 103 -33.39 28.90 -3.85
C ALA A 103 -33.76 30.33 -4.27
N GLY A 104 -34.97 30.55 -4.76
CA GLY A 104 -35.43 31.84 -5.27
C GLY A 104 -34.63 32.35 -6.48
N THR A 105 -34.80 33.64 -6.78
CA THR A 105 -34.16 34.30 -7.93
C THR A 105 -33.36 35.51 -7.46
N TYR A 106 -32.09 35.58 -7.84
CA TYR A 106 -31.26 36.76 -7.64
C TYR A 106 -31.09 37.54 -8.95
N THR A 107 -31.31 38.85 -8.89
CA THR A 107 -31.11 39.81 -9.97
C THR A 107 -30.31 41.00 -9.47
N TYR A 108 -29.76 41.81 -10.37
CA TYR A 108 -29.09 43.06 -10.02
C TYR A 108 -29.38 44.13 -11.05
N GLN A 109 -29.26 45.40 -10.65
CA GLN A 109 -29.36 46.53 -11.55
C GLN A 109 -28.02 46.72 -12.27
N GLU A 110 -27.97 46.60 -13.59
CA GLU A 110 -26.72 46.66 -14.36
C GLU A 110 -25.98 48.00 -14.18
N ASP A 111 -26.73 49.10 -14.20
CA ASP A 111 -26.22 50.46 -13.97
C ASP A 111 -26.34 50.91 -12.50
N GLY A 112 -26.93 50.09 -11.64
CA GLY A 112 -27.21 50.40 -10.23
C GLY A 112 -26.30 49.65 -9.27
N ASN A 113 -26.33 50.04 -8.00
CA ASN A 113 -25.53 49.43 -6.95
C ASN A 113 -26.32 48.41 -6.10
N GLU A 114 -27.51 47.99 -6.54
CA GLU A 114 -28.36 47.08 -5.80
C GLU A 114 -28.46 45.70 -6.45
N GLY A 115 -28.28 44.68 -5.60
CA GLY A 115 -28.62 43.30 -5.90
C GLY A 115 -29.86 42.90 -5.12
N THR A 116 -30.81 42.24 -5.77
CA THR A 116 -32.07 41.82 -5.17
C THR A 116 -32.28 40.33 -5.34
N TRP A 117 -32.46 39.63 -4.23
CA TRP A 117 -33.02 38.30 -4.19
C TRP A 117 -34.51 38.37 -3.90
N GLU A 118 -35.33 37.58 -4.61
CA GLU A 118 -36.76 37.38 -4.33
C GLU A 118 -37.08 35.89 -4.30
N GLY A 119 -37.90 35.46 -3.34
CA GLY A 119 -38.22 34.05 -3.12
C GLY A 119 -39.25 33.86 -2.01
N ASN A 120 -39.30 32.67 -1.41
CA ASN A 120 -40.16 32.39 -0.26
C ASN A 120 -39.56 31.24 0.56
N ASP A 121 -38.38 31.48 1.13
CA ASP A 121 -37.56 30.44 1.74
C ASP A 121 -37.09 30.85 3.14
N ALA A 122 -37.01 29.90 4.06
CA ALA A 122 -36.46 30.14 5.40
C ALA A 122 -34.95 30.40 5.37
N SER A 123 -34.25 29.89 4.34
CA SER A 123 -32.85 30.18 4.07
C SER A 123 -32.51 30.02 2.60
N PHE A 124 -31.57 30.82 2.13
CA PHE A 124 -30.93 30.64 0.82
C PHE A 124 -29.45 31.03 0.91
N GLN A 125 -28.67 30.64 -0.09
CA GLN A 125 -27.29 31.08 -0.27
C GLN A 125 -27.09 31.70 -1.64
N LEU A 126 -26.17 32.67 -1.72
CA LEU A 126 -25.58 33.21 -2.96
C LEU A 126 -24.07 32.96 -2.93
N THR A 127 -23.46 32.77 -4.10
CA THR A 127 -21.99 32.63 -4.21
C THR A 127 -21.39 33.85 -4.89
N ALA A 128 -20.33 34.43 -4.31
CA ALA A 128 -19.57 35.51 -4.93
C ALA A 128 -18.61 34.97 -6.01
N SER A 129 -19.14 34.45 -7.12
CA SER A 129 -18.39 33.66 -8.11
C SER A 129 -17.48 34.52 -9.00
N GLY A 130 -17.92 35.71 -9.42
CA GLY A 130 -17.14 36.58 -10.30
C GLY A 130 -15.92 37.21 -9.59
N SER A 131 -16.20 38.01 -8.57
CA SER A 131 -15.26 38.74 -7.71
C SER A 131 -15.82 38.90 -6.29
N GLN A 132 -15.02 39.44 -5.37
CA GLN A 132 -15.53 39.86 -4.06
C GLN A 132 -16.68 40.86 -4.22
N VAL A 133 -17.75 40.72 -3.44
CA VAL A 133 -18.86 41.69 -3.29
C VAL A 133 -18.66 42.52 -2.02
N ARG A 134 -19.01 43.81 -2.06
CA ARG A 134 -18.98 44.68 -0.87
C ARG A 134 -20.29 45.43 -0.71
N ALA A 135 -21.04 45.08 0.34
CA ALA A 135 -22.31 45.70 0.68
C ALA A 135 -22.15 46.71 1.82
N THR A 136 -22.83 47.85 1.74
CA THR A 136 -22.95 48.80 2.85
C THR A 136 -24.21 48.58 3.67
N LYS A 137 -25.23 47.96 3.06
CA LYS A 137 -26.52 47.68 3.69
C LYS A 137 -27.08 46.36 3.16
N ILE A 138 -27.71 45.59 4.05
CA ILE A 138 -28.49 44.39 3.72
C ILE A 138 -29.88 44.55 4.34
N GLU A 139 -30.92 44.48 3.52
CA GLU A 139 -32.31 44.55 3.95
C GLU A 139 -33.00 43.21 3.67
N VAL A 140 -33.50 42.56 4.73
CA VAL A 140 -34.13 41.25 4.65
C VAL A 140 -35.62 41.42 4.97
N THR A 141 -36.47 41.23 3.96
CA THR A 141 -37.93 41.27 4.12
C THR A 141 -38.44 39.87 4.43
N ILE A 142 -39.16 39.77 5.55
CA ILE A 142 -39.78 38.56 6.07
C ILE A 142 -41.28 38.74 5.88
N GLY A 143 -41.92 37.79 5.20
CA GLY A 143 -43.33 37.94 4.83
C GLY A 143 -44.05 36.66 4.48
N GLY A 144 -43.31 35.57 4.23
CA GLY A 144 -43.91 34.27 3.97
C GLY A 144 -44.13 33.48 5.27
N THR A 145 -45.16 32.64 5.28
CA THR A 145 -45.29 31.60 6.31
C THR A 145 -44.13 30.63 6.16
N VAL A 146 -43.39 30.38 7.24
CA VAL A 146 -42.48 29.22 7.29
C VAL A 146 -43.31 27.98 7.05
N THR A 147 -43.07 27.28 5.94
CA THR A 147 -43.53 25.91 5.80
C THR A 147 -42.69 25.08 6.78
N PRO A 148 -43.28 24.55 7.87
CA PRO A 148 -42.53 23.70 8.77
C PRO A 148 -41.91 22.54 7.98
N SER A 149 -40.62 22.27 8.21
CA SER A 149 -39.85 21.25 7.53
C SER A 149 -39.10 20.42 8.56
N LEU A 150 -39.04 19.11 8.36
CA LEU A 150 -38.38 18.17 9.24
C LEU A 150 -37.04 17.75 8.62
N ALA A 151 -35.95 17.87 9.37
CA ALA A 151 -34.63 17.47 8.89
C ALA A 151 -34.58 15.96 8.58
N ALA A 152 -33.86 15.58 7.52
CA ALA A 152 -33.64 14.17 7.19
C ALA A 152 -32.85 13.45 8.30
N PRO A 153 -33.10 12.17 8.56
CA PRO A 153 -32.28 11.39 9.48
C PRO A 153 -30.81 11.36 9.07
N THR A 154 -29.91 11.25 10.04
CA THR A 154 -28.49 10.96 9.80
C THR A 154 -28.23 9.48 10.03
N ILE A 155 -27.71 8.78 9.01
CA ILE A 155 -27.38 7.35 9.08
C ILE A 155 -25.87 7.19 9.30
N SER A 156 -25.46 6.49 10.35
CA SER A 156 -24.06 6.29 10.71
C SER A 156 -23.70 4.81 10.91
N GLY A 157 -22.40 4.51 10.86
CA GLY A 157 -21.84 3.16 10.91
C GLY A 157 -20.60 3.02 10.02
N GLU A 158 -19.74 2.05 10.32
CA GLU A 158 -18.49 1.76 9.62
C GLU A 158 -18.79 1.20 8.22
N THR A 159 -18.09 1.72 7.20
CA THR A 159 -18.13 1.23 5.82
C THR A 159 -16.83 1.62 5.11
N PRO A 160 -16.16 0.71 4.38
CA PRO A 160 -16.47 -0.71 4.28
C PRO A 160 -16.25 -1.45 5.63
N PHE A 161 -16.88 -2.60 5.82
CA PHE A 161 -16.76 -3.41 7.06
C PHE A 161 -16.38 -4.86 6.74
N ALA A 162 -15.63 -5.52 7.63
CA ALA A 162 -15.15 -6.89 7.41
C ALA A 162 -16.25 -7.94 7.64
N GLU A 163 -16.75 -8.04 8.86
CA GLU A 163 -17.75 -9.07 9.24
C GLU A 163 -19.13 -8.47 9.45
N THR A 164 -19.23 -7.49 10.35
CA THR A 164 -20.49 -6.78 10.66
C THR A 164 -20.24 -5.31 10.94
N THR A 165 -21.23 -4.47 10.71
CA THR A 165 -21.24 -3.06 11.13
C THR A 165 -22.50 -2.73 11.92
N THR A 166 -22.38 -1.87 12.93
CA THR A 166 -23.53 -1.36 13.69
C THR A 166 -24.02 -0.08 13.02
N VAL A 167 -25.28 -0.08 12.61
CA VAL A 167 -25.97 1.08 12.04
C VAL A 167 -26.72 1.81 13.14
N THR A 168 -26.50 3.12 13.21
CA THR A 168 -27.30 4.02 14.05
C THR A 168 -27.97 5.08 13.18
N ILE A 169 -29.18 5.46 13.56
CA ILE A 169 -29.94 6.52 12.89
C ILE A 169 -30.30 7.58 13.92
N ALA A 170 -30.00 8.84 13.63
CA ALA A 170 -30.34 9.99 14.45
C ALA A 170 -31.32 10.89 13.70
N ALA A 171 -32.31 11.44 14.40
CA ALA A 171 -33.27 12.40 13.87
C ALA A 171 -33.58 13.47 14.92
N GLU A 172 -34.38 14.46 14.55
CA GLU A 172 -34.87 15.49 15.47
C GLU A 172 -35.62 14.86 16.66
N ASP A 173 -35.48 15.43 17.86
CA ASP A 173 -36.13 14.93 19.06
C ASP A 173 -37.66 14.88 18.90
N GLY A 174 -38.26 13.77 19.33
CA GLY A 174 -39.69 13.47 19.15
C GLY A 174 -40.12 13.06 17.74
N ALA A 175 -39.20 12.93 16.76
CA ALA A 175 -39.51 12.37 15.46
C ALA A 175 -39.50 10.83 15.49
N THR A 176 -40.42 10.20 14.75
CA THR A 176 -40.43 8.76 14.49
C THR A 176 -39.70 8.49 13.18
N VAL A 177 -38.78 7.53 13.18
CA VAL A 177 -37.98 7.19 12.00
C VAL A 177 -38.36 5.83 11.45
N TYR A 178 -38.51 5.73 10.14
CA TYR A 178 -38.68 4.47 9.40
C TYR A 178 -37.51 4.26 8.44
N TYR A 179 -37.07 3.01 8.29
CA TYR A 179 -35.94 2.67 7.44
C TYR A 179 -36.15 1.37 6.64
N THR A 180 -35.37 1.23 5.58
CA THR A 180 -35.21 -0.03 4.82
C THR A 180 -33.73 -0.35 4.68
N THR A 181 -33.40 -1.59 4.36
CA THR A 181 -32.01 -2.05 4.09
C THR A 181 -31.83 -2.60 2.66
N ASN A 182 -32.93 -2.67 1.89
CA ASN A 182 -32.96 -3.19 0.52
C ASN A 182 -32.86 -2.08 -0.54
N GLY A 183 -32.63 -0.82 -0.13
CA GLY A 183 -32.52 0.33 -1.02
C GLY A 183 -33.86 0.90 -1.52
N GLN A 184 -35.02 0.39 -1.10
CA GLN A 184 -36.33 1.01 -1.38
C GLN A 184 -36.55 2.23 -0.49
N ASP A 185 -37.24 3.25 -0.96
CA ASP A 185 -37.56 4.41 -0.11
C ASP A 185 -38.52 3.97 1.02
N PRO A 186 -38.21 4.25 2.30
CA PRO A 186 -39.11 3.95 3.41
C PRO A 186 -40.29 4.93 3.44
N ASP A 187 -41.42 4.46 3.94
CA ASP A 187 -42.53 5.27 4.44
C ASP A 187 -43.05 4.70 5.77
N ASP A 188 -44.15 5.25 6.29
CA ASP A 188 -44.79 4.82 7.54
C ASP A 188 -45.56 3.48 7.44
N ARG A 189 -45.53 2.80 6.28
CA ARG A 189 -46.23 1.53 6.02
C ARG A 189 -45.29 0.40 5.59
N GLU A 190 -44.30 0.70 4.75
CA GLU A 190 -43.36 -0.24 4.15
C GLU A 190 -41.98 -0.20 4.83
N GLY A 191 -41.71 0.81 5.66
CA GLY A 191 -40.47 0.92 6.44
C GLY A 191 -40.52 0.23 7.80
N THR A 192 -39.36 -0.19 8.31
CA THR A 192 -39.21 -0.67 9.69
C THR A 192 -39.00 0.52 10.62
N GLN A 193 -39.75 0.62 11.72
CA GLN A 193 -39.55 1.69 12.70
C GLN A 193 -38.20 1.52 13.41
N TYR A 194 -37.36 2.55 13.39
CA TYR A 194 -36.10 2.58 14.12
C TYR A 194 -36.34 2.84 15.61
N THR A 195 -36.01 1.86 16.45
CA THR A 195 -36.16 1.94 17.92
C THR A 195 -34.85 1.69 18.66
N ALA A 196 -33.87 1.07 18.02
CA ALA A 196 -32.53 0.82 18.53
C ALA A 196 -31.55 0.59 17.37
N PRO A 197 -30.23 0.74 17.60
CA PRO A 197 -29.20 0.34 16.65
C PRO A 197 -29.37 -1.11 16.17
N PHE A 198 -29.01 -1.39 14.92
CA PHE A 198 -29.06 -2.72 14.34
C PHE A 198 -27.76 -3.07 13.61
N THR A 199 -27.52 -4.36 13.39
CA THR A 199 -26.30 -4.84 12.72
C THR A 199 -26.57 -5.24 11.27
N LEU A 200 -25.64 -4.90 10.39
CA LEU A 200 -25.56 -5.46 9.04
C LEU A 200 -24.41 -6.46 8.98
N SER A 201 -24.65 -7.61 8.38
CA SER A 201 -23.64 -8.64 8.13
C SER A 201 -23.35 -8.85 6.65
N GLU A 202 -24.01 -8.10 5.77
CA GLU A 202 -23.90 -8.16 4.31
C GLU A 202 -24.02 -6.75 3.71
N THR A 203 -23.53 -6.56 2.49
CA THR A 203 -23.68 -5.29 1.76
C THR A 203 -25.15 -4.92 1.65
N ALA A 204 -25.48 -3.68 2.02
CA ALA A 204 -26.86 -3.19 2.03
C ALA A 204 -26.90 -1.67 1.83
N THR A 205 -28.04 -1.18 1.33
CA THR A 205 -28.32 0.26 1.23
C THR A 205 -29.40 0.59 2.25
N VAL A 206 -29.00 1.35 3.28
CA VAL A 206 -29.93 1.82 4.30
C VAL A 206 -30.53 3.14 3.85
N LYS A 207 -31.85 3.21 3.79
CA LYS A 207 -32.59 4.45 3.60
C LYS A 207 -33.44 4.74 4.82
N ALA A 208 -33.58 6.01 5.19
CA ALA A 208 -34.32 6.41 6.39
C ALA A 208 -35.11 7.70 6.17
N ILE A 209 -36.30 7.78 6.75
CA ILE A 209 -37.18 8.95 6.73
C ILE A 209 -37.72 9.23 8.14
N ALA A 210 -37.93 10.51 8.48
CA ALA A 210 -38.50 10.93 9.75
C ALA A 210 -39.91 11.50 9.57
N TYR A 211 -40.75 11.29 10.58
CA TYR A 211 -42.08 11.87 10.73
C TYR A 211 -42.23 12.55 12.10
N LYS A 212 -42.87 13.71 12.15
CA LYS A 212 -43.18 14.42 13.39
C LYS A 212 -44.49 15.19 13.24
N GLY A 213 -45.58 14.66 13.79
CA GLY A 213 -46.92 15.13 13.46
C GLY A 213 -47.22 14.92 11.98
N ASP A 214 -47.70 15.97 11.30
CA ASP A 214 -47.97 15.95 9.85
C ASP A 214 -46.71 16.24 8.99
N LEU A 215 -45.54 16.45 9.61
CA LEU A 215 -44.30 16.72 8.90
C LEU A 215 -43.58 15.44 8.51
N GLN A 216 -43.04 15.45 7.30
CA GLN A 216 -42.22 14.39 6.72
C GLN A 216 -40.88 14.97 6.28
N SER A 217 -39.78 14.29 6.57
CA SER A 217 -38.46 14.67 6.08
C SER A 217 -38.23 14.20 4.64
N THR A 218 -37.15 14.66 4.01
CA THR A 218 -36.60 13.95 2.85
C THR A 218 -35.97 12.62 3.27
N VAL A 219 -35.77 11.70 2.32
CA VAL A 219 -35.13 10.40 2.55
C VAL A 219 -33.62 10.56 2.63
N ALA A 220 -33.03 10.08 3.73
CA ALA A 220 -31.59 9.87 3.84
C ALA A 220 -31.21 8.52 3.24
N THR A 221 -30.04 8.42 2.60
CA THR A 221 -29.53 7.18 2.00
C THR A 221 -28.06 6.98 2.35
N LYS A 222 -27.66 5.74 2.68
CA LYS A 222 -26.27 5.37 2.91
C LYS A 222 -26.01 3.92 2.46
N GLU A 223 -24.95 3.74 1.67
CA GLU A 223 -24.48 2.42 1.25
C GLU A 223 -23.44 1.88 2.25
N PHE A 224 -23.64 0.62 2.66
CA PHE A 224 -22.72 -0.14 3.50
C PHE A 224 -22.14 -1.30 2.70
N LYS A 225 -20.81 -1.34 2.56
CA LYS A 225 -20.13 -2.37 1.77
C LYS A 225 -19.42 -3.36 2.68
N LYS A 226 -19.81 -4.63 2.60
CA LYS A 226 -19.04 -5.74 3.19
C LYS A 226 -17.81 -5.99 2.34
N GLN A 227 -16.66 -6.12 2.99
CA GLN A 227 -15.43 -6.55 2.32
C GLN A 227 -15.55 -8.02 1.91
N ALA A 228 -15.05 -8.37 0.74
CA ALA A 228 -14.99 -9.77 0.35
C ALA A 228 -14.06 -10.52 1.30
N ASN A 229 -14.54 -11.62 1.89
CA ASN A 229 -13.71 -12.53 2.67
C ASN A 229 -12.81 -13.32 1.72
N VAL A 230 -11.64 -12.77 1.41
CA VAL A 230 -10.65 -13.43 0.56
C VAL A 230 -9.93 -14.48 1.38
N LYS A 231 -10.10 -15.75 0.98
CA LYS A 231 -9.37 -16.84 1.60
C LYS A 231 -7.91 -16.79 1.12
N THR A 232 -7.01 -16.44 2.04
CA THR A 232 -5.57 -16.42 1.80
C THR A 232 -4.89 -17.61 2.47
N THR A 233 -3.72 -17.96 1.97
CA THR A 233 -2.82 -18.96 2.57
C THR A 233 -1.91 -18.35 3.64
N GLY A 234 -1.47 -17.11 3.44
CA GLY A 234 -0.78 -16.29 4.44
C GLY A 234 -1.69 -15.36 5.23
N ASN A 235 -1.14 -14.68 6.24
CA ASN A 235 -1.82 -13.61 7.00
C ASN A 235 -1.04 -12.27 6.98
N GLY A 236 -0.01 -12.17 6.15
CA GLY A 236 0.75 -10.93 5.94
C GLY A 236 1.75 -10.59 7.03
N THR A 237 1.97 -11.46 8.02
CA THR A 237 3.03 -11.34 9.02
C THR A 237 4.38 -11.80 8.46
N VAL A 238 5.47 -11.55 9.18
CA VAL A 238 6.79 -12.03 8.74
C VAL A 238 6.91 -13.55 8.85
N GLU A 239 6.26 -14.14 9.86
CA GLU A 239 6.22 -15.59 10.07
C GLU A 239 5.32 -16.30 9.05
N ASN A 240 4.25 -15.62 8.60
CA ASN A 240 3.31 -16.15 7.62
C ASN A 240 2.92 -15.08 6.57
N PRO A 241 3.85 -14.72 5.67
CA PRO A 241 3.61 -13.70 4.66
C PRO A 241 2.54 -14.13 3.66
N TYR A 242 1.86 -13.17 3.05
CA TYR A 242 0.98 -13.45 1.92
C TYR A 242 1.80 -13.96 0.74
N THR A 243 1.30 -14.97 0.02
CA THR A 243 1.92 -15.38 -1.24
C THR A 243 1.59 -14.38 -2.36
N ALA A 244 2.34 -14.40 -3.46
CA ALA A 244 1.98 -13.63 -4.65
C ALA A 244 0.55 -13.98 -5.14
N ALA A 245 0.12 -15.23 -5.01
CA ALA A 245 -1.24 -15.67 -5.34
C ALA A 245 -2.30 -15.08 -4.38
N ASP A 246 -1.99 -14.98 -3.07
CA ASP A 246 -2.87 -14.29 -2.12
C ASP A 246 -3.07 -12.83 -2.51
N ALA A 247 -2.01 -12.14 -2.95
CA ALA A 247 -2.07 -10.75 -3.41
C ALA A 247 -2.97 -10.60 -4.64
N VAL A 248 -2.87 -11.51 -5.62
CA VAL A 248 -3.75 -11.54 -6.80
C VAL A 248 -5.20 -11.80 -6.39
N ALA A 249 -5.45 -12.76 -5.50
CA ALA A 249 -6.80 -13.03 -5.00
C ALA A 249 -7.42 -11.81 -4.28
N MET A 250 -6.62 -11.06 -3.52
CA MET A 250 -7.07 -9.80 -2.90
C MET A 250 -7.40 -8.73 -3.94
N TYR A 251 -6.62 -8.65 -5.02
CA TYR A 251 -6.85 -7.71 -6.11
C TYR A 251 -8.15 -8.02 -6.85
N ASP A 252 -8.35 -9.26 -7.26
CA ASP A 252 -9.55 -9.71 -7.99
C ASP A 252 -10.83 -9.51 -7.16
N ALA A 253 -10.72 -9.66 -5.84
CA ALA A 253 -11.82 -9.43 -4.92
C ALA A 253 -11.99 -7.96 -4.50
N ASN A 254 -11.16 -7.05 -5.00
CA ASN A 254 -11.12 -5.63 -4.63
C ASN A 254 -11.02 -5.43 -3.10
N ALA A 255 -10.16 -6.22 -2.46
CA ALA A 255 -10.01 -6.33 -1.00
C ALA A 255 -8.52 -6.20 -0.59
N LEU A 256 -7.84 -5.20 -1.15
CA LEU A 256 -6.43 -4.95 -0.81
C LEU A 256 -6.29 -4.48 0.65
N PRO A 257 -5.26 -4.94 1.38
CA PRO A 257 -5.02 -4.53 2.76
C PRO A 257 -4.66 -3.03 2.83
N ALA A 258 -5.22 -2.33 3.82
CA ALA A 258 -4.99 -0.89 3.99
C ALA A 258 -3.55 -0.56 4.39
N ASP A 259 -2.94 -1.46 5.18
CA ASP A 259 -1.61 -1.32 5.77
C ASP A 259 -0.53 -2.12 5.04
N THR A 260 0.73 -1.83 5.35
CA THR A 260 1.85 -2.60 4.83
C THR A 260 1.85 -4.01 5.40
N ALA A 261 2.14 -5.00 4.58
CA ALA A 261 2.26 -6.40 4.96
C ALA A 261 3.52 -7.04 4.35
N PHE A 262 3.78 -8.30 4.66
CA PHE A 262 4.83 -9.10 4.06
C PHE A 262 4.27 -10.01 2.97
N TYR A 263 5.00 -10.07 1.85
CA TYR A 263 4.65 -10.85 0.66
C TYR A 263 5.81 -11.77 0.29
N THR A 264 5.54 -13.00 -0.12
CA THR A 264 6.56 -13.97 -0.50
C THR A 264 6.36 -14.54 -1.89
N GLY A 265 7.48 -14.85 -2.55
CA GLY A 265 7.51 -15.49 -3.85
C GLY A 265 8.93 -15.72 -4.34
N VAL A 266 9.02 -16.25 -5.55
CA VAL A 266 10.25 -16.41 -6.33
C VAL A 266 10.31 -15.27 -7.35
N ILE A 267 11.46 -14.62 -7.48
CA ILE A 267 11.69 -13.61 -8.52
C ILE A 267 11.58 -14.29 -9.89
N THR A 268 10.63 -13.84 -10.71
CA THR A 268 10.40 -14.38 -12.06
C THR A 268 10.94 -13.50 -13.17
N SER A 269 11.07 -12.19 -12.91
CA SER A 269 11.70 -11.24 -13.83
C SER A 269 12.34 -10.10 -13.04
N VAL A 270 13.46 -9.60 -13.53
CA VAL A 270 14.10 -8.36 -13.06
C VAL A 270 14.02 -7.37 -14.21
N LYS A 271 13.24 -6.30 -14.06
CA LYS A 271 13.10 -5.25 -15.08
C LYS A 271 14.25 -4.26 -15.01
N GLU A 272 14.64 -3.88 -13.80
CA GLU A 272 15.70 -2.91 -13.55
C GLU A 272 16.29 -3.11 -12.16
N VAL A 273 17.61 -2.98 -12.03
CA VAL A 273 18.29 -2.67 -10.77
C VAL A 273 19.07 -1.37 -11.01
N SER A 274 18.61 -0.27 -10.43
CA SER A 274 19.25 1.02 -10.57
C SER A 274 20.17 1.27 -9.38
N THR A 275 21.49 1.19 -9.57
CA THR A 275 22.48 1.57 -8.55
C THR A 275 22.51 3.09 -8.32
N GLN A 276 22.14 3.88 -9.35
CA GLN A 276 22.02 5.33 -9.25
C GLN A 276 20.89 5.76 -8.29
N PHE A 277 19.70 5.17 -8.44
CA PHE A 277 18.56 5.46 -7.55
C PHE A 277 18.53 4.55 -6.31
N GLY A 278 19.31 3.47 -6.32
CA GLY A 278 19.42 2.49 -5.25
C GLY A 278 18.19 1.61 -5.09
N ASN A 279 17.43 1.36 -6.16
CA ASN A 279 16.20 0.58 -6.11
C ASN A 279 16.09 -0.39 -7.28
N ALA A 280 15.18 -1.36 -7.17
CA ALA A 280 14.94 -2.37 -8.20
C ALA A 280 13.44 -2.51 -8.50
N THR A 281 13.14 -2.84 -9.76
CA THR A 281 11.80 -3.24 -10.20
C THR A 281 11.85 -4.67 -10.70
N TYR A 282 11.07 -5.56 -10.07
CA TYR A 282 11.06 -6.99 -10.36
C TYR A 282 9.68 -7.58 -10.08
N ALA A 283 9.42 -8.78 -10.57
CA ALA A 283 8.16 -9.49 -10.33
C ALA A 283 8.41 -10.76 -9.50
N ILE A 284 7.48 -11.08 -8.59
CA ILE A 284 7.49 -12.30 -7.80
C ILE A 284 6.25 -13.15 -8.07
N ALA A 285 6.40 -14.47 -8.08
CA ALA A 285 5.29 -15.41 -8.24
C ALA A 285 5.55 -16.70 -7.45
N ALA A 286 4.62 -17.66 -7.47
CA ALA A 286 4.79 -18.95 -6.78
C ALA A 286 6.01 -19.75 -7.28
N ALA A 287 6.34 -19.64 -8.57
CA ALA A 287 7.51 -20.25 -9.20
C ALA A 287 7.88 -19.49 -10.48
N ALA A 288 9.08 -19.77 -11.01
CA ALA A 288 9.49 -19.26 -12.33
C ALA A 288 8.47 -19.66 -13.42
N GLY A 289 7.98 -18.68 -14.17
CA GLY A 289 7.00 -18.89 -15.26
C GLY A 289 5.52 -18.91 -14.85
N ALA A 290 5.18 -18.67 -13.59
CA ALA A 290 3.79 -18.53 -13.15
C ALA A 290 3.15 -17.23 -13.68
N GLN A 291 1.83 -17.29 -13.99
CA GLN A 291 1.04 -16.15 -14.48
C GLN A 291 0.67 -15.15 -13.37
N ASP A 292 0.49 -15.64 -12.14
CA ASP A 292 0.10 -14.83 -10.99
C ASP A 292 1.32 -14.09 -10.41
N SER A 293 1.70 -12.99 -11.07
CA SER A 293 2.86 -12.20 -10.68
C SER A 293 2.47 -10.93 -9.93
N LEU A 294 3.13 -10.69 -8.80
CA LEU A 294 3.10 -9.41 -8.08
C LEU A 294 4.31 -8.58 -8.47
N GLU A 295 4.08 -7.37 -8.98
CA GLU A 295 5.17 -6.43 -9.24
C GLU A 295 5.65 -5.78 -7.95
N VAL A 296 6.97 -5.71 -7.79
CA VAL A 296 7.64 -4.93 -6.75
C VAL A 296 8.23 -3.71 -7.42
N PHE A 297 7.57 -2.56 -7.28
CA PHE A 297 7.95 -1.34 -7.99
C PHE A 297 8.94 -0.51 -7.16
N ARG A 298 10.15 -0.30 -7.69
CA ARG A 298 11.21 0.52 -7.07
C ARG A 298 11.49 0.17 -5.60
N GLY A 299 11.59 -1.11 -5.32
CA GLY A 299 11.91 -1.62 -3.98
C GLY A 299 13.36 -1.42 -3.59
N TYR A 300 13.58 -1.27 -2.28
CA TYR A 300 14.92 -1.27 -1.68
C TYR A 300 15.42 -2.68 -1.35
N TYR A 301 16.72 -2.80 -1.15
CA TYR A 301 17.39 -4.05 -0.79
C TYR A 301 17.14 -4.42 0.68
N LEU A 302 17.80 -5.48 1.15
CA LEU A 302 17.80 -5.92 2.54
C LEU A 302 18.03 -4.75 3.52
N GLU A 303 17.33 -4.80 4.65
CA GLU A 303 17.36 -3.76 5.69
C GLU A 303 16.92 -2.36 5.18
N ASN A 304 16.14 -2.31 4.10
CA ASN A 304 15.71 -1.07 3.46
C ASN A 304 16.90 -0.19 3.00
N LYS A 305 18.01 -0.83 2.63
CA LYS A 305 19.20 -0.17 2.07
C LYS A 305 19.08 -0.06 0.55
N LYS A 306 19.91 0.81 -0.02
CA LYS A 306 20.01 0.95 -1.47
C LYS A 306 20.65 -0.28 -2.10
N PHE A 307 20.18 -0.65 -3.28
CA PHE A 307 20.94 -1.52 -4.18
C PHE A 307 22.24 -0.83 -4.59
N THR A 308 23.36 -1.55 -4.53
CA THR A 308 24.71 -1.11 -4.86
C THR A 308 25.32 -1.86 -6.05
N ALA A 309 24.74 -3.00 -6.44
CA ALA A 309 25.16 -3.75 -7.63
C ALA A 309 23.94 -4.37 -8.33
N GLU A 310 24.06 -4.57 -9.65
CA GLU A 310 22.97 -5.06 -10.51
C GLU A 310 22.66 -6.56 -10.30
N ASP A 311 23.60 -7.32 -9.75
CA ASP A 311 23.54 -8.76 -9.54
C ASP A 311 23.14 -9.17 -8.12
N GLN A 312 22.78 -8.21 -7.25
CA GLN A 312 22.31 -8.49 -5.89
C GLN A 312 20.99 -9.27 -5.83
N ILE A 313 20.25 -9.31 -6.94
CA ILE A 313 19.07 -10.16 -7.14
C ILE A 313 19.09 -10.78 -8.54
N LYS A 314 18.51 -11.96 -8.68
CA LYS A 314 18.32 -12.63 -9.97
C LYS A 314 17.03 -13.43 -10.00
N VAL A 315 16.59 -13.77 -11.21
CA VAL A 315 15.49 -14.72 -11.41
C VAL A 315 15.81 -16.04 -10.70
N GLY A 316 14.81 -16.56 -9.97
CA GLY A 316 14.93 -17.77 -9.17
C GLY A 316 15.20 -17.52 -7.68
N ASP A 317 15.60 -16.30 -7.29
CA ASP A 317 15.76 -15.97 -5.87
C ASP A 317 14.42 -16.00 -5.13
N LYS A 318 14.41 -16.57 -3.93
CA LYS A 318 13.26 -16.55 -3.02
C LYS A 318 13.31 -15.28 -2.20
N VAL A 319 12.19 -14.56 -2.13
CA VAL A 319 12.11 -13.31 -1.37
C VAL A 319 10.92 -13.26 -0.44
N VAL A 320 11.10 -12.52 0.65
CA VAL A 320 10.01 -11.93 1.44
C VAL A 320 10.17 -10.42 1.33
N VAL A 321 9.13 -9.73 0.88
CA VAL A 321 9.13 -8.29 0.61
C VAL A 321 8.11 -7.62 1.52
N LYS A 322 8.51 -6.56 2.22
CA LYS A 322 7.58 -5.73 2.99
C LYS A 322 7.12 -4.56 2.13
N GLY A 323 5.81 -4.33 2.03
CA GLY A 323 5.28 -3.24 1.21
C GLY A 323 3.79 -3.02 1.38
N LYS A 324 3.27 -1.93 0.80
CA LYS A 324 1.83 -1.70 0.67
C LYS A 324 1.38 -2.18 -0.72
N LEU A 325 0.41 -3.09 -0.74
CA LEU A 325 -0.19 -3.59 -1.97
C LEU A 325 -1.21 -2.57 -2.49
N ILE A 326 -1.09 -2.20 -3.76
CA ILE A 326 -1.92 -1.18 -4.40
C ILE A 326 -2.36 -1.63 -5.79
N ASP A 327 -3.49 -1.06 -6.23
CA ASP A 327 -3.85 -1.00 -7.64
C ASP A 327 -3.36 0.34 -8.22
N TYR A 328 -2.34 0.28 -9.08
CA TYR A 328 -1.88 1.45 -9.81
C TYR A 328 -2.41 1.41 -11.25
N LYS A 329 -3.56 2.04 -11.47
CA LYS A 329 -4.20 2.18 -12.79
C LYS A 329 -4.45 0.84 -13.50
N GLY A 330 -4.88 -0.18 -12.77
CA GLY A 330 -5.12 -1.53 -13.28
C GLY A 330 -3.92 -2.46 -13.19
N THR A 331 -2.85 -2.06 -12.49
CA THR A 331 -1.64 -2.88 -12.27
C THR A 331 -1.49 -3.16 -10.78
N LEU A 332 -1.47 -4.44 -10.42
CA LEU A 332 -1.21 -4.88 -9.05
C LEU A 332 0.29 -4.77 -8.74
N GLU A 333 0.64 -3.91 -7.79
CA GLU A 333 2.03 -3.69 -7.41
C GLU A 333 2.21 -3.41 -5.91
N LEU A 334 3.42 -3.63 -5.40
CA LEU A 334 3.87 -3.03 -4.15
C LEU A 334 4.35 -1.61 -4.41
N GLY A 335 3.63 -0.63 -3.85
CA GLY A 335 3.94 0.79 -4.01
C GLY A 335 5.23 1.23 -3.31
N GLN A 336 5.52 2.53 -3.35
CA GLN A 336 6.76 3.11 -2.81
C GLN A 336 7.04 2.72 -1.34
N ARG A 337 8.32 2.73 -0.95
CA ARG A 337 8.84 2.34 0.38
C ARG A 337 8.72 0.85 0.69
N ASN A 338 8.57 0.01 -0.33
CA ASN A 338 8.74 -1.43 -0.18
C ASN A 338 10.24 -1.80 -0.16
N TYR A 339 10.58 -2.91 0.47
CA TYR A 339 11.95 -3.43 0.51
C TYR A 339 11.98 -4.94 0.72
N ILE A 340 13.07 -5.57 0.27
CA ILE A 340 13.31 -7.00 0.53
C ILE A 340 13.59 -7.16 2.02
N TYR A 341 12.73 -7.89 2.73
CA TYR A 341 12.96 -8.28 4.12
C TYR A 341 13.87 -9.51 4.21
N SER A 342 13.67 -10.49 3.32
CA SER A 342 14.52 -11.68 3.23
C SER A 342 14.83 -12.02 1.78
N LEU A 343 16.08 -12.41 1.51
CA LEU A 343 16.56 -12.87 0.21
C LEU A 343 17.26 -14.22 0.40
N ASN A 344 16.69 -15.28 -0.17
CA ASN A 344 17.18 -16.65 -0.02
C ASN A 344 17.43 -17.06 1.45
N GLY A 345 16.63 -16.54 2.38
CA GLY A 345 16.76 -16.76 3.82
C GLY A 345 17.65 -15.74 4.55
N LYS A 346 18.41 -14.90 3.85
CA LYS A 346 19.22 -13.82 4.45
C LYS A 346 18.35 -12.61 4.76
N THR A 347 18.48 -12.04 5.97
CA THR A 347 17.70 -10.86 6.41
C THR A 347 18.54 -9.61 6.63
N THR A 348 19.86 -9.74 6.67
CA THR A 348 20.81 -8.64 6.77
C THR A 348 21.46 -8.41 5.41
N ALA A 349 21.67 -7.15 5.03
CA ALA A 349 22.60 -6.80 3.98
C ALA A 349 24.01 -7.02 4.56
N GLY A 350 24.45 -8.27 4.63
CA GLY A 350 25.86 -8.58 4.79
C GLY A 350 26.60 -7.99 3.58
N ASP A 351 27.85 -7.58 3.79
CA ASP A 351 28.78 -7.41 2.67
C ASP A 351 28.90 -8.78 2.00
N GLU A 352 28.09 -9.03 0.97
CA GLU A 352 28.30 -10.16 0.09
C GLU A 352 29.70 -9.98 -0.51
N PRO A 353 30.57 -11.01 -0.43
CA PRO A 353 31.86 -10.97 -1.09
C PRO A 353 31.59 -10.81 -2.59
N VAL A 354 32.26 -9.83 -3.20
CA VAL A 354 32.34 -9.75 -4.66
C VAL A 354 32.87 -11.10 -5.14
N GLU A 355 32.05 -11.88 -5.83
CA GLU A 355 32.54 -13.02 -6.59
C GLU A 355 33.50 -12.42 -7.63
N PRO A 356 34.82 -12.70 -7.59
CA PRO A 356 35.74 -12.00 -8.47
C PRO A 356 35.49 -12.44 -9.91
N LYS A 357 34.90 -11.53 -10.70
CA LYS A 357 34.91 -11.60 -12.16
C LYS A 357 36.35 -11.37 -12.62
N ASP A 358 36.95 -12.37 -13.27
CA ASP A 358 38.31 -12.37 -13.84
C ASP A 358 39.49 -12.35 -12.84
N THR A 359 39.62 -13.36 -11.97
CA THR A 359 40.87 -13.52 -11.18
C THR A 359 41.56 -14.87 -11.38
N ALA A 360 42.90 -14.83 -11.36
CA ALA A 360 43.77 -15.97 -11.64
C ALA A 360 43.44 -17.18 -10.73
N SER A 361 43.46 -18.37 -11.33
CA SER A 361 43.22 -19.65 -10.65
C SER A 361 44.53 -20.42 -10.57
N TYR A 362 44.86 -20.92 -9.39
CA TYR A 362 46.09 -21.65 -9.10
C TYR A 362 45.77 -23.04 -8.53
N THR A 363 46.65 -24.02 -8.79
CA THR A 363 46.84 -25.18 -7.90
C THR A 363 47.65 -24.74 -6.68
N VAL A 364 47.75 -25.59 -5.65
CA VAL A 364 48.56 -25.27 -4.47
C VAL A 364 50.03 -25.08 -4.83
N ASP A 365 50.61 -25.92 -5.69
CA ASP A 365 52.00 -25.79 -6.12
C ASP A 365 52.26 -24.47 -6.88
N GLN A 366 51.30 -24.04 -7.70
CA GLN A 366 51.39 -22.77 -8.42
C GLN A 366 51.31 -21.58 -7.46
N ALA A 367 50.40 -21.62 -6.48
CA ALA A 367 50.29 -20.59 -5.45
C ALA A 367 51.56 -20.50 -4.58
N LEU A 368 52.13 -21.65 -4.22
CA LEU A 368 53.40 -21.71 -3.48
C LEU A 368 54.57 -21.15 -4.29
N SER A 369 54.56 -21.30 -5.61
CA SER A 369 55.57 -20.73 -6.53
C SER A 369 55.47 -19.21 -6.63
N VAL A 370 54.26 -18.65 -6.63
CA VAL A 370 54.04 -17.20 -6.55
C VAL A 370 54.68 -16.63 -5.27
N LEU A 371 54.49 -17.31 -4.14
CA LEU A 371 55.02 -16.86 -2.86
C LEU A 371 56.56 -17.02 -2.71
N VAL A 372 57.23 -17.77 -3.59
CA VAL A 372 58.71 -17.89 -3.58
C VAL A 372 59.40 -16.63 -4.11
N SER A 373 58.75 -15.82 -4.95
CA SER A 373 59.33 -14.57 -5.47
C SER A 373 59.18 -13.37 -4.53
N ASP A 374 58.78 -13.59 -3.27
CA ASP A 374 58.33 -12.54 -2.33
C ASP A 374 57.13 -11.72 -2.87
N ALA A 375 56.46 -12.20 -3.93
CA ALA A 375 55.26 -11.58 -4.48
C ALA A 375 54.03 -12.01 -3.67
N GLU A 376 53.30 -11.01 -3.16
CA GLU A 376 51.95 -11.18 -2.60
C GLU A 376 50.91 -10.81 -3.66
N THR A 377 49.70 -11.36 -3.57
CA THR A 377 48.59 -10.87 -4.40
C THR A 377 47.91 -9.71 -3.68
N THR A 378 47.51 -8.66 -4.41
CA THR A 378 46.58 -7.64 -3.87
C THR A 378 45.13 -8.02 -4.13
N ASP A 379 44.90 -8.79 -5.20
CA ASP A 379 43.59 -9.25 -5.62
C ASP A 379 43.29 -10.66 -5.07
N VAL A 380 42.01 -10.97 -4.92
CA VAL A 380 41.51 -12.26 -4.45
C VAL A 380 41.64 -13.31 -5.54
N VAL A 381 42.47 -14.33 -5.35
CA VAL A 381 42.69 -15.41 -6.31
C VAL A 381 41.96 -16.68 -5.92
N TYR A 382 41.76 -17.59 -6.88
CA TYR A 382 41.24 -18.92 -6.60
C TYR A 382 42.38 -19.92 -6.42
N ILE A 383 42.29 -20.76 -5.39
CA ILE A 383 43.21 -21.88 -5.17
C ILE A 383 42.39 -23.16 -5.06
N THR A 384 42.78 -24.20 -5.81
CA THR A 384 42.18 -25.54 -5.69
C THR A 384 43.19 -26.50 -5.06
N GLY A 385 42.74 -27.33 -4.11
CA GLY A 385 43.58 -28.32 -3.45
C GLY A 385 42.75 -29.28 -2.59
N LYS A 386 43.43 -30.17 -1.88
CA LYS A 386 42.85 -31.10 -0.90
C LYS A 386 43.27 -30.68 0.50
N ILE A 387 42.35 -30.71 1.45
CA ILE A 387 42.66 -30.44 2.87
C ILE A 387 43.64 -31.51 3.36
N SER A 388 44.88 -31.13 3.62
CA SER A 388 45.95 -32.02 4.08
C SER A 388 46.00 -32.13 5.61
N GLN A 389 45.60 -31.07 6.30
CA GLN A 389 45.62 -30.97 7.76
C GLN A 389 44.61 -29.91 8.21
N ILE A 390 44.00 -30.12 9.38
CA ILE A 390 43.11 -29.14 10.03
C ILE A 390 43.74 -28.80 11.37
N ASP A 391 44.00 -27.51 11.62
CA ASP A 391 44.51 -27.05 12.91
C ASP A 391 43.37 -26.67 13.86
N GLU A 392 42.41 -25.89 13.36
CA GLU A 392 41.28 -25.42 14.15
C GLU A 392 40.05 -25.18 13.26
N VAL A 393 38.87 -25.57 13.74
CA VAL A 393 37.58 -25.08 13.26
C VAL A 393 36.86 -24.45 14.45
N SER A 394 36.66 -23.14 14.44
CA SER A 394 36.01 -22.43 15.53
C SER A 394 34.58 -22.05 15.15
N ALA A 395 33.59 -22.78 15.69
CA ALA A 395 32.19 -22.38 15.59
C ALA A 395 31.90 -21.05 16.32
N GLN A 396 32.66 -20.76 17.39
CA GLN A 396 32.54 -19.52 18.15
C GLN A 396 32.96 -18.30 17.34
N TYR A 397 34.12 -18.37 16.69
CA TYR A 397 34.64 -17.26 15.86
C TYR A 397 34.18 -17.34 14.39
N GLY A 398 33.55 -18.44 14.00
CA GLY A 398 33.00 -18.67 12.67
C GLY A 398 34.06 -18.84 11.58
N ASN A 399 35.27 -19.29 11.91
CA ASN A 399 36.40 -19.43 10.98
C ASN A 399 37.22 -20.69 11.28
N ALA A 400 38.05 -21.10 10.33
CA ALA A 400 38.94 -22.25 10.44
C ALA A 400 40.36 -21.93 9.99
N THR A 401 41.34 -22.59 10.60
CA THR A 401 42.73 -22.63 10.14
C THR A 401 43.06 -24.06 9.74
N TYR A 402 43.44 -24.24 8.47
CA TYR A 402 43.71 -25.57 7.89
C TYR A 402 44.73 -25.44 6.77
N TYR A 403 45.25 -26.56 6.29
CA TYR A 403 46.22 -26.63 5.21
C TYR A 403 45.64 -27.36 4.01
N ILE A 404 46.03 -26.90 2.82
CA ILE A 404 45.70 -27.55 1.55
C ILE A 404 46.97 -27.93 0.80
N SER A 405 46.94 -29.04 0.06
CA SER A 405 47.98 -29.46 -0.89
C SER A 405 47.37 -30.07 -2.14
N ASP A 406 48.14 -30.19 -3.22
CA ASP A 406 47.62 -30.75 -4.48
C ASP A 406 47.32 -32.26 -4.35
N ASP A 407 48.09 -32.98 -3.53
CA ASP A 407 47.95 -34.44 -3.33
C ASP A 407 47.21 -34.85 -2.05
N GLY A 408 46.89 -33.88 -1.17
CA GLY A 408 46.26 -34.12 0.13
C GLY A 408 47.22 -34.60 1.21
N THR A 409 48.53 -34.58 0.98
CA THR A 409 49.57 -34.88 1.97
C THR A 409 50.10 -33.60 2.61
N THR A 410 50.83 -33.72 3.71
CA THR A 410 51.42 -32.56 4.41
C THR A 410 52.68 -32.02 3.73
N ALA A 411 53.16 -32.67 2.66
CA ALA A 411 54.26 -32.15 1.85
C ALA A 411 53.75 -31.03 0.95
N ASN A 412 54.52 -29.93 0.83
CA ASN A 412 54.18 -28.78 -0.03
C ASN A 412 52.75 -28.25 0.18
N GLN A 413 52.36 -28.06 1.44
CA GLN A 413 51.04 -27.53 1.78
C GLN A 413 51.05 -26.00 1.95
N LEU A 414 49.90 -25.39 1.71
CA LEU A 414 49.63 -23.96 1.86
C LEU A 414 48.64 -23.76 3.01
N MET A 415 48.93 -22.84 3.93
CA MET A 415 48.05 -22.55 5.05
C MET A 415 46.88 -21.67 4.60
N VAL A 416 45.66 -22.03 4.97
CA VAL A 416 44.47 -21.19 4.91
C VAL A 416 44.25 -20.63 6.32
N PHE A 417 44.59 -19.35 6.51
CA PHE A 417 44.55 -18.73 7.83
C PHE A 417 43.20 -18.06 8.09
N ARG A 418 42.48 -18.53 9.11
CA ARG A 418 41.16 -18.01 9.51
C ARG A 418 40.17 -17.88 8.34
N GLY A 419 40.17 -18.88 7.47
CA GLY A 419 39.23 -18.98 6.36
C GLY A 419 37.79 -19.18 6.85
N LYS A 420 36.84 -18.65 6.10
CA LYS A 420 35.41 -18.85 6.31
C LYS A 420 34.88 -20.07 5.55
N TYR A 421 33.71 -20.54 5.94
CA TYR A 421 33.06 -21.71 5.35
C TYR A 421 32.52 -21.38 3.94
N LEU A 422 31.79 -22.34 3.35
CA LEU A 422 31.25 -22.26 2.00
C LEU A 422 30.50 -20.93 1.77
N ASN A 423 30.82 -20.26 0.67
CA ASN A 423 30.24 -18.98 0.27
C ASN A 423 30.39 -17.87 1.32
N ASN A 424 31.55 -17.83 2.01
CA ASN A 424 31.91 -16.80 3.00
C ASN A 424 31.01 -16.79 4.25
N GLU A 425 30.32 -17.90 4.50
CA GLU A 425 29.54 -18.12 5.71
C GLU A 425 30.44 -18.48 6.90
N LYS A 426 29.90 -18.36 8.11
CA LYS A 426 30.62 -18.79 9.30
C LYS A 426 30.67 -20.32 9.37
N PHE A 427 31.79 -20.86 9.85
CA PHE A 427 31.79 -22.21 10.40
C PHE A 427 30.85 -22.26 11.63
N THR A 428 30.01 -23.27 11.70
CA THR A 428 29.03 -23.51 12.77
C THR A 428 29.26 -24.86 13.48
N ALA A 429 30.06 -25.76 12.89
CA ALA A 429 30.43 -27.02 13.51
C ALA A 429 31.84 -27.47 13.07
N GLU A 430 32.52 -28.22 13.92
CA GLU A 430 33.90 -28.68 13.70
C GLU A 430 34.02 -29.71 12.57
N ASP A 431 32.95 -30.42 12.25
CA ASP A 431 32.90 -31.52 11.27
C ASP A 431 32.49 -31.07 9.85
N GLN A 432 32.33 -29.76 9.63
CA GLN A 432 31.96 -29.21 8.32
C GLN A 432 33.05 -29.37 7.24
N ILE A 433 34.29 -29.62 7.66
CA ILE A 433 35.42 -29.98 6.80
C ILE A 433 36.18 -31.15 7.43
N LYS A 434 36.83 -31.97 6.59
CA LYS A 434 37.71 -33.05 7.04
C LYS A 434 38.95 -33.15 6.15
N VAL A 435 40.02 -33.73 6.71
CA VAL A 435 41.21 -34.09 5.93
C VAL A 435 40.82 -35.00 4.77
N GLY A 436 41.36 -34.70 3.59
CA GLY A 436 41.05 -35.35 2.32
C GLY A 436 39.95 -34.67 1.51
N ASP A 437 39.23 -33.69 2.07
CA ASP A 437 38.23 -32.94 1.30
C ASP A 437 38.85 -32.14 0.16
N GLU A 438 38.25 -32.18 -1.02
CA GLU A 438 38.61 -31.31 -2.14
C GLU A 438 37.99 -29.93 -1.95
N VAL A 439 38.77 -28.87 -2.05
CA VAL A 439 38.30 -27.50 -1.90
C VAL A 439 38.76 -26.61 -3.04
N LYS A 440 37.87 -25.71 -3.47
CA LYS A 440 38.23 -24.47 -4.14
C LYS A 440 38.03 -23.35 -3.14
N ILE A 441 39.06 -22.54 -2.90
CA ILE A 441 39.01 -21.39 -2.01
C ILE A 441 39.25 -20.11 -2.79
N ALA A 442 38.68 -19.00 -2.31
CA ALA A 442 39.02 -17.66 -2.74
C ALA A 442 39.78 -16.98 -1.59
N GLY A 443 40.87 -16.26 -1.88
CA GLY A 443 41.60 -15.49 -0.87
C GLY A 443 42.86 -14.82 -1.41
N VAL A 444 43.63 -14.22 -0.52
CA VAL A 444 44.84 -13.45 -0.86
C VAL A 444 46.09 -14.22 -0.45
N LEU A 445 47.03 -14.41 -1.38
CA LEU A 445 48.32 -15.07 -1.12
C LEU A 445 49.28 -14.11 -0.41
N LYS A 446 49.77 -14.52 0.75
CA LYS A 446 50.62 -13.71 1.61
C LYS A 446 51.79 -14.47 2.20
N ASN A 447 52.95 -13.82 2.33
CA ASN A 447 54.08 -14.30 3.12
C ASN A 447 54.05 -13.64 4.50
N TYR A 448 53.50 -14.32 5.50
CA TYR A 448 53.50 -13.82 6.87
C TYR A 448 54.87 -13.98 7.52
N LYS A 449 55.52 -12.85 7.84
CA LYS A 449 56.84 -12.81 8.48
C LYS A 449 56.68 -12.58 9.99
N LYS A 450 57.17 -13.52 10.82
CA LYS A 450 57.22 -13.40 12.28
C LYS A 450 58.63 -13.73 12.77
N GLY A 451 59.41 -12.69 13.06
CA GLY A 451 60.86 -12.82 13.25
C GLY A 451 61.52 -13.33 11.97
N ASP A 452 62.40 -14.32 12.10
CA ASP A 452 63.08 -14.96 10.95
C ASP A 452 62.23 -16.03 10.25
N THR A 453 61.02 -16.32 10.75
CA THR A 453 60.13 -17.33 10.17
C THR A 453 59.16 -16.70 9.16
N VAL A 454 59.11 -17.26 7.96
CA VAL A 454 58.15 -16.89 6.92
C VAL A 454 57.15 -18.04 6.72
N THR A 455 55.86 -17.75 6.86
CA THR A 455 54.77 -18.70 6.62
C THR A 455 54.01 -18.30 5.37
N LYS A 456 53.70 -19.27 4.51
CA LYS A 456 52.94 -19.07 3.27
C LYS A 456 51.45 -19.26 3.56
N GLU A 457 50.67 -18.20 3.38
CA GLU A 457 49.27 -18.14 3.82
C GLU A 457 48.32 -17.71 2.71
N VAL A 458 47.08 -18.17 2.81
CA VAL A 458 45.91 -17.57 2.18
C VAL A 458 45.10 -16.88 3.27
N THR A 459 44.97 -15.57 3.17
CA THR A 459 44.23 -14.73 4.13
C THR A 459 42.98 -14.14 3.48
N ASN A 460 42.07 -13.60 4.30
CA ASN A 460 40.77 -13.08 3.85
C ASN A 460 40.03 -14.08 2.95
N SER A 461 40.05 -15.34 3.36
CA SER A 461 39.67 -16.46 2.51
C SER A 461 38.32 -17.07 2.89
N TYR A 462 37.69 -17.71 1.91
CA TYR A 462 36.51 -18.55 2.13
C TYR A 462 36.47 -19.72 1.15
N ILE A 463 35.77 -20.78 1.53
CA ILE A 463 35.53 -21.93 0.65
C ILE A 463 34.50 -21.54 -0.41
N VAL A 464 34.85 -21.72 -1.67
CA VAL A 464 34.00 -21.48 -2.84
C VAL A 464 33.29 -22.78 -3.24
N SER A 465 33.98 -23.91 -3.15
CA SER A 465 33.38 -25.23 -3.30
C SER A 465 34.07 -26.25 -2.40
N LEU A 466 33.29 -27.21 -1.89
CA LEU A 466 33.74 -28.31 -1.04
C LEU A 466 33.26 -29.63 -1.65
N ASN A 467 34.19 -30.56 -1.85
CA ASN A 467 33.97 -31.91 -2.39
C ASN A 467 33.07 -31.92 -3.62
N THR A 468 33.39 -31.12 -4.64
CA THR A 468 32.56 -31.06 -5.86
C THR A 468 32.29 -32.48 -6.37
N VAL A 469 31.12 -33.02 -6.06
CA VAL A 469 30.46 -33.99 -6.91
C VAL A 469 30.05 -33.14 -8.11
N PRO A 470 30.58 -33.40 -9.31
CA PRO A 470 30.08 -32.71 -10.49
C PRO A 470 28.57 -32.97 -10.55
N THR A 471 27.75 -31.93 -10.56
CA THR A 471 26.31 -32.00 -10.86
C THR A 471 26.08 -32.26 -12.36
N GLY A 472 26.91 -33.11 -12.95
CA GLY A 472 26.90 -33.55 -14.34
C GLY A 472 27.85 -34.75 -14.46
N ILE A 473 27.27 -35.94 -14.59
CA ILE A 473 27.87 -37.28 -14.79
C ILE A 473 29.39 -37.29 -14.99
N SER A 474 30.13 -37.83 -14.01
CA SER A 474 31.60 -37.98 -14.04
C SER A 474 32.09 -39.41 -14.35
N SER A 475 31.20 -40.37 -14.54
CA SER A 475 31.53 -41.69 -15.11
C SER A 475 30.30 -42.45 -15.60
N VAL A 476 30.44 -43.21 -16.69
CA VAL A 476 29.54 -44.32 -16.99
C VAL A 476 30.11 -45.53 -16.25
N VAL A 477 29.46 -45.97 -15.18
CA VAL A 477 29.73 -47.30 -14.64
C VAL A 477 29.29 -48.28 -15.73
N ALA A 478 30.23 -49.04 -16.30
CA ALA A 478 29.88 -50.20 -17.10
C ALA A 478 28.99 -51.07 -16.23
N ALA A 479 27.70 -51.16 -16.58
CA ALA A 479 26.73 -51.90 -15.78
C ALA A 479 27.27 -53.32 -15.53
N PRO A 480 27.07 -53.90 -14.33
CA PRO A 480 27.48 -55.26 -14.05
C PRO A 480 26.96 -56.20 -15.15
N ALA A 481 27.69 -57.27 -15.43
CA ALA A 481 27.25 -58.29 -16.39
C ALA A 481 25.79 -58.68 -16.12
N LEU A 482 25.03 -58.97 -17.18
CA LEU A 482 23.63 -59.36 -17.05
C LEU A 482 23.52 -60.54 -16.07
N ASP A 483 22.87 -60.31 -14.93
CA ASP A 483 22.45 -61.40 -14.06
C ASP A 483 21.14 -61.96 -14.60
N ALA A 484 21.25 -63.09 -15.32
CA ALA A 484 20.10 -63.77 -15.91
C ALA A 484 19.09 -64.29 -14.86
N ASN A 485 19.49 -64.36 -13.58
CA ASN A 485 18.65 -64.83 -12.48
C ASN A 485 17.96 -63.70 -11.72
N ALA A 486 18.30 -62.43 -12.00
CA ALA A 486 17.67 -61.28 -11.36
C ALA A 486 16.17 -61.22 -11.71
N PRO A 487 15.30 -60.77 -10.78
CA PRO A 487 13.89 -60.55 -11.06
C PRO A 487 13.66 -59.57 -12.22
N VAL A 488 12.65 -59.84 -13.04
CA VAL A 488 12.24 -59.01 -14.17
C VAL A 488 11.00 -58.22 -13.78
N TYR A 489 10.95 -56.92 -14.10
CA TYR A 489 9.82 -56.04 -13.80
C TYR A 489 9.28 -55.38 -15.08
N ASN A 490 7.98 -55.16 -15.20
CA ASN A 490 7.44 -54.30 -16.25
C ASN A 490 7.63 -52.81 -15.89
N LEU A 491 7.27 -51.90 -16.81
CA LEU A 491 7.40 -50.46 -16.58
C LEU A 491 6.51 -49.90 -15.46
N ALA A 492 5.49 -50.66 -15.03
CA ALA A 492 4.65 -50.33 -13.88
C ALA A 492 5.25 -50.84 -12.55
N GLY A 493 6.46 -51.41 -12.55
CA GLY A 493 7.14 -51.92 -11.36
C GLY A 493 6.64 -53.28 -10.88
N GLN A 494 5.83 -53.99 -11.67
CA GLN A 494 5.32 -55.31 -11.32
C GLN A 494 6.31 -56.39 -11.76
N ARG A 495 6.57 -57.38 -10.88
CA ARG A 495 7.43 -58.52 -11.23
C ARG A 495 6.73 -59.40 -12.28
N VAL A 496 7.44 -59.74 -13.35
CA VAL A 496 6.94 -60.53 -14.48
C VAL A 496 7.82 -61.74 -14.76
N ASN A 497 7.27 -62.73 -15.46
CA ASN A 497 7.97 -63.95 -15.87
C ASN A 497 8.33 -63.92 -17.37
N LYS A 498 8.99 -64.97 -17.87
CA LYS A 498 9.44 -65.07 -19.28
C LYS A 498 8.31 -65.07 -20.33
N SER A 499 7.05 -65.29 -19.94
CA SER A 499 5.91 -65.24 -20.87
C SER A 499 5.38 -63.83 -21.13
N TYR A 500 5.81 -62.84 -20.33
CA TYR A 500 5.44 -61.44 -20.56
C TYR A 500 6.02 -60.92 -21.88
N LYS A 501 5.22 -60.18 -22.64
CA LYS A 501 5.61 -59.59 -23.92
C LYS A 501 5.65 -58.08 -23.77
N GLY A 502 6.81 -57.47 -24.07
CA GLY A 502 6.98 -56.01 -23.99
C GLY A 502 8.23 -55.58 -23.26
N VAL A 503 8.30 -54.28 -22.97
CA VAL A 503 9.46 -53.67 -22.32
C VAL A 503 9.47 -54.01 -20.84
N VAL A 504 10.61 -54.54 -20.38
CA VAL A 504 10.87 -54.92 -19.00
C VAL A 504 12.20 -54.36 -18.52
N VAL A 505 12.39 -54.33 -17.20
CA VAL A 505 13.64 -53.98 -16.53
C VAL A 505 14.14 -55.20 -15.76
N GLN A 506 15.37 -55.63 -16.03
CA GLN A 506 16.06 -56.71 -15.30
C GLN A 506 17.45 -56.21 -14.89
N ASN A 507 17.79 -56.32 -13.61
CA ASN A 507 19.08 -55.84 -13.07
C ASN A 507 19.44 -54.40 -13.52
N GLY A 508 18.46 -53.50 -13.49
CA GLY A 508 18.61 -52.09 -13.88
C GLY A 508 18.68 -51.82 -15.39
N ARG A 509 18.60 -52.84 -16.26
CA ARG A 509 18.66 -52.69 -17.73
C ARG A 509 17.29 -52.94 -18.36
N LYS A 510 16.95 -52.16 -19.41
CA LYS A 510 15.71 -52.33 -20.19
C LYS A 510 15.89 -53.40 -21.27
N PHE A 511 14.93 -54.33 -21.38
CA PHE A 511 14.87 -55.38 -22.39
C PHE A 511 13.49 -55.43 -23.03
N ILE A 512 13.39 -55.98 -24.24
CA ILE A 512 12.12 -56.37 -24.84
C ILE A 512 12.03 -57.88 -24.76
N LEU A 513 11.07 -58.39 -23.99
CA LEU A 513 10.70 -59.80 -24.06
C LEU A 513 9.78 -59.98 -25.27
N LYS A 514 10.29 -60.69 -26.28
CA LYS A 514 9.57 -61.02 -27.51
C LYS A 514 8.79 -62.30 -27.39
#